data_AF-A0A074W7S6-F1
#
_entry.id   AF-A0A074W7S6-F1
#
_cell.length_a   1.000
_cell.length_b   1.000
_cell.length_c   1.000
_cell.angle_alpha   90.00
_cell.angle_beta   90.00
_cell.angle_gamma   90.00
#
_symmetry.space_group_name_H-M   'P 1'
#
loop_
_entity.id
_entity.type
_entity.pdbx_description
1 polymer ?
#
loop_
_entity_poly.entity_id
_entity_poly.type
_entity_poly.pdbx_seq_one_letter_code
_entity_poly.pdbx_strand_id
1 'polypeptide(L)'
;MAQEFPIVFTIGNSSRHEVMLINAGLGIKNLSDRIQELTSSSVNCAEALAKYKKKGEAEKVTEIKVRWAAEGRDSKLFPKTTVLTGENCKAILSLISLHGAKDVLEVTLQAPPSSAEDSKDSKESKE
;
A
#
# COMPACT_ATOMS: atom_id res chain seq x y z
N MET A 1 5.62 8.94 25.07
CA MET A 1 4.51 8.69 24.12
C MET A 1 5.04 9.01 22.73
N ALA A 2 4.89 8.10 21.76
CA ALA A 2 5.34 8.40 20.40
C ALA A 2 4.40 9.46 19.80
N GLN A 3 4.95 10.57 19.31
CA GLN A 3 4.17 11.64 18.69
C GLN A 3 3.54 11.13 17.39
N GLU A 4 2.25 11.44 17.20
CA GLU A 4 1.58 11.17 15.94
C GLU A 4 1.95 12.21 14.89
N PHE A 5 2.04 11.78 13.65
CA PHE A 5 2.30 12.62 12.50
C PHE A 5 1.46 12.17 11.30
N PRO A 6 1.02 13.10 10.43
CA PRO A 6 0.30 12.76 9.22
C PRO A 6 1.24 12.14 8.19
N ILE A 7 0.77 11.16 7.44
CA ILE A 7 1.48 10.62 6.29
C ILE A 7 0.51 10.43 5.11
N VAL A 8 1.01 10.67 3.91
CA VAL A 8 0.28 10.38 2.67
C VAL A 8 0.73 9.03 2.14
N PHE A 9 -0.22 8.21 1.67
CA PHE A 9 0.11 7.05 0.86
C PHE A 9 -0.60 7.09 -0.49
N THR A 10 0.01 6.43 -1.47
CA THR A 10 -0.48 6.28 -2.85
C THR A 10 -0.55 4.82 -3.21
N ILE A 11 -1.48 4.44 -4.09
CA ILE A 11 -1.66 3.05 -4.52
C ILE A 11 -1.12 2.86 -5.94
N GLY A 12 -0.04 2.08 -6.06
CA GLY A 12 0.65 1.83 -7.32
C GLY A 12 1.03 3.11 -8.07
N ASN A 13 0.80 3.11 -9.38
CA ASN A 13 0.99 4.28 -10.25
C ASN A 13 -0.31 5.04 -10.52
N SER A 14 -1.33 4.87 -9.67
CA SER A 14 -2.63 5.50 -9.85
C SER A 14 -2.73 6.87 -9.15
N SER A 15 -3.82 7.59 -9.37
CA SER A 15 -4.16 8.80 -8.62
C SER A 15 -4.80 8.51 -7.26
N ARG A 16 -5.00 7.22 -6.90
CA ARG A 16 -5.59 6.80 -5.62
C ARG A 16 -4.60 7.10 -4.50
N HIS A 17 -5.08 7.76 -3.47
CA HIS A 17 -4.27 8.17 -2.33
C HIS A 17 -5.14 8.30 -1.08
N GLU A 18 -4.49 8.38 0.08
CA GLU A 18 -5.15 8.76 1.33
C GLU A 18 -4.13 9.35 2.31
N VAL A 19 -4.63 10.08 3.31
CA VAL A 19 -3.86 10.64 4.42
C VAL A 19 -4.29 9.96 5.72
N MET A 20 -3.33 9.58 6.55
CA MET A 20 -3.60 9.00 7.86
C MET A 20 -2.63 9.48 8.93
N LEU A 21 -3.09 9.48 10.19
CA LEU A 21 -2.24 9.71 11.36
C LEU A 21 -1.59 8.40 11.81
N ILE A 22 -0.25 8.43 11.95
CA ILE A 22 0.55 7.29 12.43
C ILE A 22 1.56 7.76 13.47
N ASN A 23 2.19 6.81 14.16
CA ASN A 23 3.32 7.09 15.05
C ASN A 23 4.53 6.22 14.70
N ALA A 24 5.71 6.64 15.14
CA ALA A 24 6.98 5.98 14.83
C ALA A 24 7.13 4.58 15.44
N GLY A 25 6.30 4.22 16.43
CA GLY A 25 6.29 2.91 17.06
C GLY A 25 5.48 1.85 16.31
N LEU A 26 4.75 2.24 15.26
CA LEU A 26 3.85 1.36 14.52
C LEU A 26 4.63 0.23 13.82
N GLY A 27 4.19 -1.01 14.02
CA GLY A 27 4.75 -2.17 13.32
C GLY A 27 4.16 -2.35 11.92
N ILE A 28 4.90 -3.02 11.03
CA ILE A 28 4.52 -3.18 9.61
C ILE A 28 3.15 -3.84 9.42
N LYS A 29 2.80 -4.84 10.25
CA LYS A 29 1.50 -5.50 10.18
C LYS A 29 0.36 -4.51 10.46
N ASN A 30 0.47 -3.74 11.53
CA ASN A 30 -0.55 -2.75 11.90
C ASN A 30 -0.65 -1.62 10.87
N LEU A 31 0.49 -1.21 10.27
CA LEU A 31 0.51 -0.26 9.18
C LEU A 31 -0.23 -0.82 7.95
N SER A 32 0.07 -2.06 7.57
CA SER A 32 -0.59 -2.77 6.46
C SER A 32 -2.10 -2.93 6.69
N ASP A 33 -2.52 -3.33 7.90
CA ASP A 33 -3.92 -3.50 8.26
C ASP A 33 -4.70 -2.17 8.15
N ARG A 34 -4.11 -1.07 8.62
CA ARG A 34 -4.72 0.28 8.50
C ARG A 34 -4.83 0.74 7.05
N ILE A 35 -3.78 0.55 6.26
CA ILE A 35 -3.79 0.88 4.83
C ILE A 35 -4.88 0.05 4.12
N GLN A 36 -4.96 -1.24 4.44
CA GLN A 36 -5.97 -2.15 3.89
C GLN A 36 -7.40 -1.68 4.19
N GLU A 37 -7.67 -1.27 5.43
CA GLU A 37 -8.97 -0.71 5.83
C GLU A 37 -9.31 0.56 5.05
N LEU A 38 -8.36 1.50 4.93
CA LEU A 38 -8.54 2.75 4.20
C LEU A 38 -8.75 2.51 2.70
N THR A 39 -7.99 1.59 2.09
CA THR A 39 -8.14 1.25 0.67
C THR A 39 -9.52 0.68 0.34
N SER A 40 -10.19 0.06 1.31
CA SER A 40 -11.50 -0.58 1.15
C SER A 40 -12.67 0.36 1.46
N SER A 41 -12.46 1.39 2.28
CA SER A 41 -13.51 2.26 2.81
C SER A 41 -13.47 3.70 2.29
N SER A 42 -12.29 4.19 1.90
CA SER A 42 -12.12 5.57 1.46
C SER A 42 -12.54 5.80 0.01
N VAL A 43 -13.29 6.88 -0.20
CA VAL A 43 -13.62 7.40 -1.53
C VAL A 43 -12.38 7.88 -2.29
N ASN A 44 -11.33 8.32 -1.59
CA ASN A 44 -10.07 8.76 -2.22
C ASN A 44 -9.26 7.56 -2.76
N CYS A 45 -9.50 6.38 -2.20
CA CYS A 45 -8.92 5.12 -2.64
C CYS A 45 -9.77 4.37 -3.66
N ALA A 46 -10.97 4.85 -3.99
CA ALA A 46 -11.86 4.19 -4.94
C ALA A 46 -11.35 4.32 -6.38
N GLU A 47 -11.45 3.25 -7.17
CA GLU A 47 -11.16 3.31 -8.59
C GLU A 47 -12.31 3.96 -9.37
N ALA A 48 -11.99 4.76 -10.39
CA ALA A 48 -12.98 5.41 -11.24
C ALA A 48 -13.96 4.43 -11.91
N LEU A 49 -13.52 3.18 -12.16
CA LEU A 49 -14.31 2.10 -12.76
C LEU A 49 -14.85 1.09 -11.75
N ALA A 50 -14.69 1.31 -10.44
CA ALA A 50 -15.14 0.38 -9.39
C ALA A 50 -16.63 0.06 -9.48
N LYS A 51 -17.45 1.00 -10.00
CA LYS A 51 -18.90 0.81 -10.21
C LYS A 51 -19.23 -0.27 -11.25
N TYR A 52 -18.29 -0.62 -12.12
CA TYR A 52 -18.46 -1.63 -13.18
C TYR A 52 -17.75 -2.95 -12.87
N LYS A 53 -16.90 -2.98 -11.84
CA LYS A 53 -16.30 -4.22 -11.36
C LYS A 53 -17.36 -4.98 -10.55
N LYS A 54 -17.58 -6.26 -10.89
CA LYS A 54 -18.31 -7.18 -9.99
C LYS A 54 -17.64 -7.10 -8.62
N LYS A 55 -18.42 -7.20 -7.55
CA LYS A 55 -17.96 -7.20 -6.15
C LYS A 55 -16.94 -8.34 -5.98
N GLY A 56 -15.69 -8.08 -6.31
CA GLY A 56 -14.58 -9.01 -6.27
C GLY A 56 -13.98 -9.06 -4.87
N GLU A 57 -13.20 -10.09 -4.60
CA GLU A 57 -12.45 -10.17 -3.34
C GLU A 57 -11.52 -8.97 -3.16
N ALA A 58 -11.37 -8.53 -1.91
CA ALA A 58 -10.59 -7.35 -1.57
C ALA A 58 -9.12 -7.51 -2.01
N GLU A 59 -8.61 -6.50 -2.72
CA GLU A 59 -7.18 -6.41 -3.06
C GLU A 59 -6.36 -6.41 -1.76
N LYS A 60 -5.25 -7.14 -1.70
CA LYS A 60 -4.39 -7.20 -0.51
C LYS A 60 -3.15 -6.34 -0.66
N VAL A 61 -2.77 -5.63 0.40
CA VAL A 61 -1.45 -4.97 0.49
C VAL A 61 -0.34 -6.03 0.41
N THR A 62 0.53 -5.92 -0.58
CA THR A 62 1.65 -6.85 -0.78
C THR A 62 3.01 -6.20 -0.53
N GLU A 63 3.11 -4.90 -0.75
CA GLU A 63 4.35 -4.16 -0.58
C GLU A 63 4.07 -2.73 -0.15
N ILE A 64 4.90 -2.21 0.74
CA ILE A 64 4.90 -0.80 1.13
C ILE A 64 6.33 -0.27 0.94
N LYS A 65 6.49 0.81 0.19
CA LYS A 65 7.76 1.53 0.03
C LYS A 65 7.61 2.94 0.59
N VAL A 66 8.70 3.55 1.01
CA VAL A 66 8.80 5.00 1.14
C VAL A 66 9.38 5.55 -0.16
N ARG A 67 8.71 6.53 -0.76
CA ARG A 67 9.32 7.45 -1.71
C ARG A 67 9.86 8.64 -0.91
N TRP A 68 11.18 8.78 -0.91
CA TRP A 68 11.83 9.82 -0.13
C TRP A 68 11.66 11.19 -0.81
N ALA A 69 11.26 12.18 -0.02
CA ALA A 69 11.29 13.57 -0.47
C ALA A 69 12.72 13.99 -0.85
N ALA A 70 12.84 14.70 -1.98
CA ALA A 70 14.11 15.26 -2.44
C ALA A 70 14.59 16.42 -1.56
N GLU A 71 13.64 17.18 -0.99
CA GLU A 71 13.94 18.29 -0.11
C GLU A 71 14.51 17.77 1.22
N GLY A 72 15.68 18.28 1.62
CA GLY A 72 16.31 17.91 2.90
C GLY A 72 17.03 16.56 2.89
N ARG A 73 17.16 15.89 1.74
CA ARG A 73 17.93 14.64 1.61
C ARG A 73 18.99 14.70 0.53
N ASP A 74 20.16 14.14 0.83
CA ASP A 74 21.22 14.00 -0.15
C ASP A 74 20.88 12.88 -1.14
N SER A 75 20.61 13.26 -2.38
CA SER A 75 20.29 12.36 -3.51
C SER A 75 21.38 11.34 -3.86
N LYS A 76 22.63 11.55 -3.39
CA LYS A 76 23.74 10.58 -3.58
C LYS A 76 23.76 9.50 -2.50
N LEU A 77 23.19 9.79 -1.33
CA LEU A 77 23.20 8.89 -0.17
C LEU A 77 21.86 8.18 -0.01
N PHE A 78 20.75 8.87 -0.25
CA PHE A 78 19.42 8.29 -0.15
C PHE A 78 18.99 7.63 -1.47
N PRO A 79 18.47 6.39 -1.42
CA PRO A 79 17.83 5.81 -2.59
C PRO A 79 16.57 6.60 -2.94
N LYS A 80 16.03 6.40 -4.14
CA LYS A 80 14.73 7.00 -4.52
C LYS A 80 13.58 6.46 -3.68
N THR A 81 13.61 5.15 -3.43
CA THR A 81 12.60 4.42 -2.67
C THR A 81 13.24 3.40 -1.74
N THR A 82 12.60 3.13 -0.61
CA THR A 82 13.01 2.05 0.32
C THR A 82 11.81 1.17 0.66
N VAL A 83 11.95 -0.15 0.51
CA VAL A 83 10.92 -1.12 0.92
C VAL A 83 10.86 -1.19 2.44
N LEU A 84 9.66 -1.10 3.01
CA LEU A 84 9.43 -1.34 4.43
C LEU A 84 9.42 -2.84 4.69
N THR A 85 10.15 -3.23 5.72
CA THR A 85 10.23 -4.59 6.25
C THR A 85 9.86 -4.55 7.74
N GLY A 86 9.56 -5.71 8.33
CA GLY A 86 9.31 -5.78 9.78
C GLY A 86 10.45 -5.21 10.62
N GLU A 87 11.68 -5.35 10.14
CA GLU A 87 12.90 -4.93 10.84
C GLU A 87 13.14 -3.42 10.73
N ASN A 88 12.95 -2.84 9.54
CA ASN A 88 13.29 -1.43 9.30
C ASN A 88 12.10 -0.47 9.52
N CYS A 89 10.87 -0.97 9.63
CA CYS A 89 9.64 -0.15 9.68
C CYS A 89 9.72 0.95 10.75
N LYS A 90 10.07 0.59 11.99
CA LYS A 90 10.16 1.57 13.09
C LYS A 90 11.23 2.64 12.84
N ALA A 91 12.39 2.24 12.32
CA ALA A 91 13.48 3.18 12.02
C ALA A 91 13.07 4.14 10.90
N ILE A 92 12.43 3.63 9.85
CA ILE A 92 11.91 4.42 8.74
C ILE A 92 10.84 5.40 9.21
N LEU A 93 9.83 4.94 9.96
CA LEU A 93 8.77 5.82 10.46
C LEU A 93 9.31 6.90 11.42
N SER A 94 10.31 6.55 12.23
CA SER A 94 11.03 7.53 13.06
C SER A 94 11.72 8.57 12.20
N LEU A 95 12.41 8.14 11.14
CA LEU A 95 13.10 9.05 10.22
C LEU A 95 12.12 10.00 9.52
N ILE A 96 10.97 9.50 9.06
CA ILE A 96 9.91 10.31 8.45
C ILE A 96 9.40 11.36 9.44
N SER A 97 9.12 10.94 10.69
CA SER A 97 8.63 11.82 11.75
C SER A 97 9.60 12.99 12.03
N LEU A 98 10.90 12.71 12.09
CA LEU A 98 11.93 13.71 12.36
C LEU A 98 12.08 14.76 11.23
N HIS A 99 11.75 14.39 9.99
CA HIS A 99 11.90 15.25 8.82
C HIS A 99 10.58 15.91 8.37
N GLY A 100 9.64 16.07 9.31
CA GLY A 100 8.38 16.78 9.07
C GLY A 100 7.40 16.03 8.16
N ALA A 101 7.54 14.70 8.05
CA ALA A 101 6.63 13.81 7.33
C ALA A 101 6.35 14.21 5.86
N LYS A 102 7.38 14.72 5.17
CA LYS A 102 7.32 15.07 3.74
C LYS A 102 7.33 13.87 2.80
N ASP A 103 7.54 12.68 3.35
CA ASP A 103 7.65 11.43 2.60
C ASP A 103 6.30 10.83 2.28
N VAL A 104 6.27 10.04 1.20
CA VAL A 104 5.06 9.38 0.73
C VAL A 104 5.25 7.88 0.81
N LEU A 105 4.26 7.16 1.33
CA LEU A 105 4.23 5.71 1.21
C LEU A 105 3.66 5.32 -0.16
N GLU A 106 4.35 4.44 -0.88
CA GLU A 106 3.83 3.78 -2.06
C GLU A 106 3.36 2.38 -1.66
N VAL A 107 2.11 2.06 -1.99
CA VAL A 107 1.48 0.81 -1.62
C VAL A 107 1.17 0.03 -2.89
N THR A 108 1.62 -1.21 -2.94
CA THR A 108 1.22 -2.16 -3.98
C THR A 108 0.08 -3.01 -3.46
N LEU A 109 -1.01 -3.06 -4.22
CA LEU A 109 -2.14 -3.96 -3.98
C LEU A 109 -2.11 -5.07 -5.02
N GLN A 110 -2.46 -6.29 -4.61
CA GLN A 110 -2.63 -7.43 -5.50
C GLN A 110 -4.03 -8.02 -5.33
N ALA A 111 -4.74 -8.23 -6.43
CA ALA A 111 -5.97 -9.00 -6.42
C ALA A 111 -5.64 -10.45 -6.00
N PRO A 112 -6.48 -11.08 -5.17
CA PRO A 112 -6.30 -12.50 -4.88
C PRO A 112 -6.33 -13.32 -6.18
N PRO A 113 -5.61 -14.45 -6.24
CA PRO A 113 -5.62 -15.30 -7.41
C PRO A 113 -7.07 -15.73 -7.66
N SER A 114 -7.64 -15.32 -8.79
CA SER A 114 -8.97 -15.80 -9.18
C SER A 114 -8.86 -17.32 -9.33
N SER A 115 -9.63 -18.08 -8.56
CA SER A 115 -9.89 -19.48 -8.84
C SER A 115 -10.61 -19.59 -10.19
N ALA A 116 -9.82 -19.55 -11.26
CA ALA A 116 -10.25 -19.78 -12.63
C ALA A 116 -9.42 -20.93 -13.19
N GLU A 117 -9.53 -22.09 -12.54
CA GLU A 117 -9.44 -23.39 -13.21
C GLU A 117 -10.86 -23.96 -13.23
N ASP A 118 -11.68 -23.36 -14.11
CA ASP A 118 -13.00 -23.89 -14.46
C ASP A 118 -12.80 -25.04 -15.45
N SER A 119 -12.79 -26.26 -14.91
CA SER A 119 -13.49 -27.42 -15.44
C SER A 119 -14.14 -27.24 -16.82
N LYS A 120 -13.41 -27.48 -17.91
CA LYS A 120 -14.02 -27.77 -19.21
C LYS A 120 -13.09 -28.59 -20.12
N ASP A 121 -13.01 -29.89 -19.85
CA ASP A 121 -13.14 -30.86 -20.93
C ASP A 121 -13.76 -32.15 -20.38
N SER A 122 -15.08 -32.19 -20.41
CA SER A 122 -15.82 -33.42 -20.39
C SER A 122 -16.80 -33.36 -21.55
N LYS A 123 -16.53 -34.24 -22.52
CA LYS A 123 -17.51 -35.06 -23.27
C LYS A 123 -17.95 -34.53 -24.65
N GLU A 124 -17.35 -35.13 -25.69
CA GLU A 124 -17.93 -35.57 -26.97
C GLU A 124 -16.83 -36.41 -27.66
N SER A 125 -16.99 -37.56 -28.32
CA SER A 125 -18.08 -38.47 -28.69
C SER A 125 -17.34 -39.75 -29.16
N LYS A 126 -17.63 -40.94 -28.62
CA LYS A 126 -18.44 -41.97 -29.30
C LYS A 126 -18.08 -42.18 -30.78
N GLU A 127 -17.19 -43.14 -31.05
CA GLU A 127 -17.36 -44.27 -31.99
C GLU A 127 -16.29 -45.33 -31.76
#